data_AF-A0A099LST5-F1
#
_entry.id   AF-A0A099LST5-F1
#
_cell.length_a   1.000
_cell.length_b   1.000
_cell.length_c   1.000
_cell.angle_alpha   90.00
_cell.angle_beta   90.00
_cell.angle_gamma   90.00
#
_symmetry.space_group_name_H-M   'P 1'
#
loop_
_entity.id
_entity.type
_entity.pdbx_description
1 polymer ?
#
loop_
_entity_poly.entity_id
_entity_poly.type
_entity_poly.pdbx_seq_one_letter_code
_entity_poly.pdbx_strand_id
1 'polypeptide(L)' 'MATILKNTDIARSTAYYQPIGLSAEEITLRRMIDEIHLQYPFMGSRRIRTELAKKGHSVNRNVSAP' A
#
# COMPACT_ATOMS: atom_id res chain seq x y z
N MET A 1 7.77 7.82 20.49
CA MET A 1 9.13 8.36 20.28
C MET A 1 10.03 7.23 19.77
N ALA A 2 9.95 6.93 18.48
CA ALA A 2 10.73 5.85 17.87
C ALA A 2 12.13 6.37 17.50
N THR A 3 13.11 6.12 18.37
CA THR A 3 14.52 6.38 18.08
C THR A 3 15.05 5.24 17.22
N ILE A 4 15.11 5.42 15.90
CA ILE A 4 15.83 4.51 15.01
C ILE A 4 17.29 4.97 14.98
N LEU A 5 18.11 4.26 15.74
CA LEU A 5 19.56 4.37 15.75
C LEU A 5 20.12 4.16 14.33
N LYS A 6 20.88 5.16 13.90
CA LYS A 6 21.74 5.15 12.72
C LYS A 6 22.93 4.22 12.98
N ASN A 7 22.83 2.96 12.57
CA ASN A 7 24.00 2.08 12.37
C ASN A 7 24.05 1.68 10.89
N THR A 8 25.02 2.24 10.19
CA THR A 8 25.26 2.08 8.74
C THR A 8 25.96 0.76 8.44
N ASP A 9 25.30 -0.37 8.73
CA ASP A 9 25.79 -1.71 8.35
C ASP A 9 24.67 -2.67 7.91
N ILE A 10 23.52 -2.11 7.52
CA ILE A 10 22.43 -2.89 6.93
C ILE A 10 22.66 -2.87 5.41
N ALA A 11 22.94 -4.04 4.82
CA ALA A 11 22.91 -4.21 3.38
C ALA A 11 21.57 -3.64 2.86
N ARG A 12 21.59 -2.71 1.88
CA ARG A 12 20.37 -2.06 1.37
C ARG A 12 19.27 -3.04 0.97
N SER A 13 19.61 -4.30 0.70
CA SER A 13 18.68 -5.39 0.37
C SER A 13 17.81 -5.88 1.52
N THR A 14 18.21 -5.71 2.79
CA THR A 14 17.45 -6.20 3.97
C THR A 14 16.62 -5.12 4.65
N ALA A 15 16.72 -3.85 4.22
CA ALA A 15 15.96 -2.73 4.76
C ALA A 15 14.57 -2.55 4.12
N TYR A 16 14.04 -3.54 3.40
CA TYR A 16 12.74 -3.43 2.76
C TYR A 16 11.64 -3.98 3.66
N TYR A 17 10.82 -3.04 4.14
CA TYR A 17 9.52 -3.23 4.79
C TYR A 17 9.56 -4.05 6.09
N GLN A 18 9.47 -3.35 7.22
CA GLN A 18 9.04 -3.97 8.47
C GLN A 18 7.52 -4.20 8.39
N PRO A 19 7.02 -5.43 8.63
CA PRO A 19 5.59 -5.70 8.63
C PRO A 19 4.92 -4.94 9.78
N ILE A 20 4.28 -3.83 9.44
CA ILE A 20 3.42 -3.08 10.35
C ILE A 20 2.03 -3.71 10.25
N GLY A 21 1.36 -3.88 11.39
CA GLY A 21 -0.01 -4.38 11.45
C GLY A 21 -0.92 -3.51 10.58
N LEU A 22 -1.62 -4.14 9.64
CA LEU A 22 -2.44 -3.43 8.67
C LEU A 22 -3.73 -2.93 9.32
N SER A 23 -4.11 -1.70 9.03
CA SER A 23 -5.42 -1.18 9.44
C SER A 23 -6.54 -1.88 8.67
N ALA A 24 -7.76 -1.82 9.20
CA ALA A 24 -8.94 -2.33 8.50
C ALA A 24 -9.13 -1.66 7.12
N GLU A 25 -8.80 -0.37 7.00
CA GLU A 25 -8.86 0.38 5.75
C GLU A 25 -7.81 -0.08 4.73
N GLU A 26 -6.61 -0.44 5.18
CA GLU A 26 -5.59 -1.02 4.30
C GLU A 26 -6.00 -2.41 3.82
N ILE A 27 -6.62 -3.22 4.68
CA ILE A 27 -7.13 -4.55 4.31
C ILE A 27 -8.25 -4.43 3.28
N THR A 28 -9.21 -3.53 3.47
CA THR A 28 -10.29 -3.33 2.49
C THR A 28 -9.75 -2.81 1.19
N LEU A 29 -8.79 -1.89 1.22
CA LEU A 29 -8.14 -1.38 0.02
C LEU A 29 -7.42 -2.48 -0.77
N ARG A 30 -6.66 -3.34 -0.10
CA ARG A 30 -5.99 -4.49 -0.75
C ARG A 30 -6.99 -5.42 -1.42
N ARG A 31 -8.09 -5.77 -0.73
CA ARG A 31 -9.16 -6.60 -1.31
C ARG A 31 -9.76 -6.00 -2.58
N MET A 32 -10.02 -4.69 -2.58
CA MET A 32 -10.56 -4.02 -3.77
C MET A 32 -9.57 -4.01 -4.94
N ILE A 33 -8.27 -3.86 -4.67
CA ILE A 33 -7.24 -3.96 -5.70
C ILE A 33 -7.20 -5.37 -6.27
N ASP A 34 -7.23 -6.38 -5.41
CA ASP A 34 -7.23 -7.80 -5.80
C ASP A 34 -8.44 -8.13 -6.68
N GLU A 35 -9.63 -7.69 -6.29
CA GLU A 35 -10.86 -7.86 -7.09
C GLU A 35 -10.73 -7.24 -8.49
N ILE A 36 -10.23 -6.00 -8.57
CA ILE A 36 -10.02 -5.32 -9.86
C ILE A 36 -8.99 -6.07 -10.70
N HIS A 37 -7.94 -6.60 -10.07
CA HIS A 37 -6.88 -7.34 -10.78
C HIS A 37 -7.34 -8.71 -11.27
N LEU A 38 -8.22 -9.38 -10.51
CA LEU A 38 -8.87 -10.63 -10.95
C LEU A 38 -9.79 -10.40 -12.15
N GLN A 39 -10.52 -9.29 -12.19
CA GLN A 39 -11.38 -8.95 -13.33
C GLN A 39 -10.58 -8.46 -14.54
N TYR A 40 -9.50 -7.72 -14.30
CA TYR A 40 -8.68 -7.09 -15.34
C TYR A 40 -7.18 -7.27 -15.05
N PRO A 41 -6.60 -8.46 -15.31
CA PRO A 41 -5.21 -8.77 -14.97
C PRO A 41 -4.19 -7.92 -15.75
N PHE A 42 -4.60 -7.34 -16.87
CA PHE A 42 -3.80 -6.41 -17.68
C PHE A 42 -3.87 -4.96 -17.19
N MET A 43 -4.68 -4.65 -16.16
CA MET A 43 -4.91 -3.27 -15.75
C MET A 43 -3.82 -2.78 -14.80
N GLY A 44 -2.99 -1.85 -15.29
CA GLY A 44 -1.95 -1.22 -14.48
C GLY A 44 -2.48 -0.30 -13.37
N SER A 45 -1.63 -0.02 -12.38
CA SER A 45 -1.94 0.75 -11.17
C SER A 45 -2.66 2.08 -11.41
N ARG A 46 -2.33 2.80 -12.49
CA ARG A 46 -2.98 4.06 -12.85
C ARG A 46 -4.46 3.90 -13.12
N ARG A 47 -4.85 2.83 -13.83
CA ARG A 47 -6.26 2.54 -14.12
C ARG A 47 -6.96 1.98 -12.90
N ILE A 48 -6.30 1.11 -12.13
CA ILE A 48 -6.83 0.62 -10.84
C ILE A 48 -7.19 1.81 -9.93
N ARG A 49 -6.32 2.82 -9.84
CA ARG A 49 -6.59 4.05 -9.10
C ARG A 49 -7.87 4.76 -9.56
N THR A 50 -8.09 4.86 -10.87
CA THR A 50 -9.29 5.47 -11.43
C THR A 50 -10.55 4.66 -11.08
N GLU A 51 -10.48 3.33 -11.14
CA GLU A 51 -11.62 2.47 -10.77
C GLU A 51 -11.92 2.52 -9.25
N LEU A 52 -10.89 2.61 -8.42
CA LEU A 52 -11.06 2.85 -6.98
C LEU A 52 -11.70 4.21 -6.71
N ALA A 53 -11.27 5.27 -7.42
CA ALA A 53 -11.85 6.60 -7.30
C ALA A 53 -13.33 6.62 -7.70
N LYS A 54 -13.73 5.89 -8.76
CA LYS A 54 -15.14 5.71 -9.14
C LYS A 54 -15.96 5.01 -8.06
N LYS A 55 -15.35 4.12 -7.29
CA LYS A 55 -15.97 3.43 -6.15
C LYS A 55 -15.96 4.27 -4.86
N GLY A 56 -15.55 5.54 -4.92
CA GLY A 56 -15.48 6.44 -3.76
C GLY A 56 -14.19 6.31 -2.93
N HIS A 57 -13.25 5.46 -3.34
CA HIS A 57 -11.97 5.28 -2.68
C HIS A 57 -10.90 6.13 -3.35
N SER A 58 -10.75 7.37 -2.90
CA SER A 58 -9.68 8.26 -3.35
C SER A 58 -8.34 7.83 -2.76
N VAL A 59 -7.63 6.95 -3.49
CA VAL A 59 -6.29 6.52 -3.15
C VAL A 59 -5.24 7.58 -3.52
N ASN A 60 -4.49 8.04 -2.54
CA ASN A 60 -3.28 8.85 -2.72
C ASN A 60 -2.11 8.24 -1.93
N ARG A 61 -0.86 8.58 -2.28
CA ARG A 61 0.37 7.93 -1.74
C ARG A 61 0.61 8.15 -0.23
N ASN A 62 -0.26 8.88 0.45
CA ASN A 62 -0.22 9.10 1.89
C ASN A 62 -1.45 8.45 2.52
N VAL A 63 -1.43 7.11 2.65
CA VAL A 63 -2.26 6.43 3.64
C VAL A 63 -1.58 6.71 4.98
N SER A 64 -1.88 7.88 5.54
CA SER A 64 -1.48 8.25 6.89
C SER A 64 -2.62 7.85 7.81
N ALA A 65 -2.55 6.65 8.38
CA ALA A 65 -3.14 6.47 9.70
C ALA A 65 -2.30 7.28 10.71
N PRO A 66 -2.90 7.91 11.73
CA PRO A 66 -2.17 8.62 12.78
C PRO A 66 -1.22 7.71 13.58
#